data_AF-A0A7C1J5E0-F1
#
_entry.id   AF-A0A7C1J5E0-F1
#
_cell.length_a   1.000
_cell.length_b   1.000
_cell.length_c   1.000
_cell.angle_alpha   90.00
_cell.angle_beta   90.00
_cell.angle_gamma   90.00
#
_symmetry.space_group_name_H-M   'P 1'
#
loop_
_entity.id
_entity.type
_entity.pdbx_description
1 polymer ?
#
loop_
_entity_poly.entity_id
_entity_poly.type
_entity_poly.pdbx_seq_one_letter_code
_entity_poly.pdbx_strand_id
1 'polypeptide(L)'
;MTTSETYVIEFKPLSPVARLTLIIIGTLALGLAILGLFLPGLPTTPFLLLATGCYARSSDRLYRWVLTRPWLQAPLRAAFAFKAQRALPVKVKLLALSVAWGSCVLTVFSPASVATQIIVAMLALACTVAMAVIRTVDGPLTSAHAWPLTLLGILQQLSYGAVAGALGGLLWGVAGRTIMRFVANVAEKPPQFNLRLTLMMLAGTALIGLLVGVAYAATRRWWPGSVWVKGVSFGLFVTFTLGAALYATPYMQADIARVGLEWRPLIVALFIPNFVAYGLITALTFRRLARER
;
A
#
# COMPACT_ATOMS: atom_id res chain seq x y z
N MET A 1 36.03 -26.66 -9.65
CA MET A 1 36.31 -25.24 -9.96
C MET A 1 35.62 -24.89 -11.25
N THR A 2 34.45 -24.24 -11.20
CA THR A 2 33.72 -23.79 -12.39
C THR A 2 33.97 -22.29 -12.55
N THR A 3 34.72 -21.93 -13.58
CA THR A 3 35.00 -20.56 -13.99
C THR A 3 33.71 -19.89 -14.41
N SER A 4 33.25 -18.89 -13.66
CA SER A 4 32.16 -18.02 -14.06
C SER A 4 32.59 -17.20 -15.27
N GLU A 5 32.10 -17.54 -16.46
CA GLU A 5 32.22 -16.70 -17.66
C GLU A 5 31.51 -15.37 -17.41
N THR A 6 32.27 -14.35 -17.03
CA THR A 6 31.82 -12.96 -17.06
C THR A 6 31.66 -12.56 -18.52
N TYR A 7 30.43 -12.59 -19.03
CA TYR A 7 30.06 -11.93 -20.28
C TYR A 7 30.32 -10.42 -20.14
N VAL A 8 31.49 -9.96 -20.56
CA VAL A 8 31.79 -8.54 -20.70
C VAL A 8 31.04 -8.08 -21.94
N ILE A 9 30.01 -7.25 -21.76
CA ILE A 9 29.29 -6.65 -22.88
C ILE A 9 30.25 -5.70 -23.59
N GLU A 10 30.84 -6.16 -24.68
CA GLU A 10 31.76 -5.37 -25.49
C GLU A 10 30.95 -4.48 -26.45
N PHE A 11 30.94 -3.17 -26.18
CA PHE A 11 30.24 -2.22 -27.04
C PHE A 11 31.11 -1.86 -28.23
N LYS A 12 30.50 -1.80 -29.44
CA LYS A 12 31.18 -1.27 -30.64
C LYS A 12 31.71 0.14 -30.34
N PRO A 13 32.98 0.45 -30.67
CA PRO A 13 33.56 1.77 -30.41
C PRO A 13 32.74 2.85 -31.12
N LEU A 14 32.31 3.85 -30.35
CA LEU A 14 31.56 5.00 -30.83
C LEU A 14 32.50 6.02 -31.48
N SER A 15 31.99 6.76 -32.46
CA SER A 15 32.70 7.95 -32.97
C SER A 15 32.86 8.99 -31.85
N PRO A 16 33.90 9.83 -31.89
CA PRO A 16 34.14 10.84 -30.85
C PRO A 16 32.93 11.76 -30.64
N VAL A 17 32.25 12.12 -31.73
CA VAL A 17 31.05 12.96 -31.72
C VAL A 17 29.89 12.24 -31.02
N ALA A 18 29.58 11.00 -31.42
CA ALA A 18 28.49 10.24 -30.79
C ALA A 18 28.75 9.97 -29.30
N ARG A 19 30.02 9.75 -28.93
CA ARG A 19 30.44 9.62 -27.54
C ARG A 19 30.18 10.91 -26.75
N LEU A 20 30.55 12.06 -27.30
CA LEU A 20 30.32 13.37 -26.67
C LEU A 20 28.83 13.68 -26.53
N THR A 21 28.02 13.43 -27.56
CA THR A 21 26.57 13.63 -27.51
C THR A 21 25.91 12.81 -26.40
N LEU A 22 26.28 11.53 -26.27
CA LEU A 22 25.77 10.67 -25.20
C LEU A 22 26.19 11.14 -23.81
N ILE A 23 27.41 11.67 -23.65
CA ILE A 23 27.86 12.24 -22.38
C ILE A 23 27.02 13.48 -22.03
N ILE A 24 26.78 14.37 -22.99
CA ILE A 24 25.99 15.59 -22.77
C ILE A 24 24.55 15.23 -22.37
N ILE A 25 23.88 14.38 -23.16
CA ILE A 25 22.51 13.92 -22.87
C ILE A 25 22.45 13.22 -21.51
N GLY A 26 23.39 12.32 -21.24
CA GLY A 26 23.46 11.61 -19.97
C GLY A 26 23.65 12.54 -18.78
N THR A 27 24.43 13.61 -18.94
CA THR A 27 24.70 14.58 -17.88
C THR A 27 23.53 15.52 -17.64
N LEU A 28 22.83 15.95 -18.70
CA LEU A 28 21.58 16.70 -18.57
C LEU A 28 20.50 15.84 -17.87
N ALA A 29 20.35 14.58 -18.29
CA ALA A 29 19.42 13.64 -17.66
C ALA A 29 19.79 13.36 -16.19
N LEU A 30 21.08 13.22 -15.87
CA LEU A 30 21.54 13.07 -14.49
C LEU A 30 21.20 14.32 -13.66
N GLY A 31 21.40 15.52 -14.21
CA GLY A 31 21.01 16.77 -13.57
C GLY A 31 19.51 16.81 -13.26
N LEU A 32 18.66 16.43 -14.22
CA LEU A 32 17.21 16.31 -14.02
C LEU A 32 16.85 15.24 -12.97
N ALA A 33 17.54 14.10 -12.97
CA ALA A 33 17.32 13.06 -11.97
C ALA A 33 17.67 13.53 -10.55
N ILE A 34 18.75 14.30 -10.40
CA ILE A 34 19.14 14.92 -9.12
C ILE A 34 18.11 15.98 -8.72
N LEU A 35 17.70 16.85 -9.65
CA LEU A 35 16.67 17.86 -9.39
C LEU A 35 15.35 17.21 -8.94
N GLY A 36 14.91 16.14 -9.59
CA GLY A 36 13.69 15.43 -9.19
C GLY A 36 13.78 14.75 -7.82
N LEU A 37 14.98 14.59 -7.26
CA LEU A 37 15.13 14.10 -5.89
C LEU A 37 14.68 15.17 -4.88
N PHE A 38 14.84 16.45 -5.25
CA PHE A 38 14.44 17.61 -4.43
C PHE A 38 13.07 18.18 -4.84
N LEU A 39 12.68 18.05 -6.11
CA LEU A 39 11.41 18.53 -6.63
C LEU A 39 10.33 17.42 -6.59
N PRO A 40 9.27 17.58 -5.78
CA PRO A 40 8.15 16.64 -5.79
C PRO A 40 7.43 16.68 -7.15
N GLY A 41 7.20 15.50 -7.74
CA GLY A 41 6.45 15.33 -8.99
C GLY A 41 7.30 15.06 -10.23
N LEU A 42 8.61 15.34 -10.21
CA LEU A 42 9.49 14.99 -11.33
C LEU A 42 9.91 13.51 -11.24
N PRO A 43 9.71 12.69 -12.28
CA PRO A 43 10.03 11.26 -12.21
C PRO A 43 11.56 11.05 -12.28
N THR A 44 12.20 10.87 -11.13
CA THR A 44 13.67 10.68 -11.02
C THR A 44 14.19 9.42 -11.69
N THR A 45 13.43 8.33 -11.59
CA THR A 45 13.83 7.00 -12.07
C THR A 45 14.06 6.92 -13.58
N PRO A 46 13.17 7.42 -14.47
CA PRO A 46 13.41 7.39 -15.91
C PRO A 46 14.61 8.25 -16.33
N PHE A 47 14.79 9.44 -15.76
CA PHE A 47 15.96 10.28 -16.06
C PHE A 47 17.26 9.63 -15.61
N LEU A 48 17.25 8.98 -14.44
CA LEU A 48 18.41 8.27 -13.93
C LEU A 48 18.76 7.05 -14.79
N LEU A 49 17.76 6.28 -15.24
CA LEU A 49 17.96 5.16 -16.15
C LEU A 49 18.49 5.62 -17.51
N LEU A 50 17.98 6.74 -18.03
CA LEU A 50 18.46 7.35 -19.27
C LEU A 50 19.94 7.75 -19.13
N ALA A 51 20.28 8.48 -18.06
CA ALA A 51 21.66 8.87 -17.76
C ALA A 51 22.59 7.65 -17.66
N THR A 52 22.17 6.63 -16.92
CA THR A 52 22.93 5.39 -16.74
C THR A 52 23.13 4.65 -18.06
N GLY A 53 22.11 4.58 -18.92
CA GLY A 53 22.18 3.96 -20.25
C GLY A 53 23.09 4.72 -21.22
N CYS A 54 23.05 6.06 -21.20
CA CYS A 54 23.96 6.91 -21.98
C CYS A 54 25.42 6.73 -21.54
N TYR A 55 25.69 6.67 -20.25
CA TYR A 55 27.05 6.46 -19.72
C TYR A 55 27.58 5.05 -19.94
N ALA A 56 26.73 4.02 -19.89
CA ALA A 56 27.12 2.64 -20.14
C ALA A 56 27.84 2.46 -21.49
N ARG A 57 27.44 3.24 -22.50
CA ARG A 57 28.02 3.20 -23.85
C ARG A 57 29.14 4.21 -24.06
N SER A 58 29.12 5.35 -23.36
CA SER A 58 30.00 6.49 -23.67
C SER A 58 31.17 6.69 -22.72
N SER A 59 31.05 6.30 -21.44
CA SER A 59 32.09 6.55 -20.44
C SER A 59 31.97 5.61 -19.24
N ASP A 60 32.90 4.66 -19.14
CA ASP A 60 32.98 3.72 -18.02
C ASP A 60 33.19 4.44 -16.67
N ARG A 61 33.95 5.55 -16.65
CA ARG A 61 34.16 6.35 -15.43
C ARG A 61 32.85 6.96 -14.91
N LEU A 62 32.03 7.57 -15.79
CA LEU A 62 30.75 8.18 -15.40
C LEU A 62 29.71 7.11 -15.05
N TYR A 63 29.71 6.01 -15.79
CA TYR A 63 28.85 4.85 -15.52
C TYR A 63 29.10 4.28 -14.13
N ARG A 64 30.38 4.01 -13.79
CA ARG A 64 30.78 3.57 -12.45
C ARG A 64 30.47 4.62 -11.39
N TRP A 65 30.64 5.91 -11.68
CA TRP A 65 30.31 6.97 -10.74
C TRP A 65 28.82 6.95 -10.36
N VAL A 66 27.91 6.88 -11.34
CA VAL A 66 26.46 6.80 -11.07
C VAL A 66 26.12 5.54 -10.28
N LEU A 67 26.72 4.41 -10.65
CA LEU A 67 26.49 3.12 -9.99
C LEU A 67 27.12 3.00 -8.60
N THR A 68 28.07 3.85 -8.21
CA THR A 68 28.74 3.79 -6.90
C THR A 68 28.12 4.72 -5.85
N ARG A 69 27.31 5.70 -6.26
CA ARG A 69 26.72 6.67 -5.34
C ARG A 69 25.48 6.11 -4.61
N PRO A 70 25.46 6.05 -3.26
CA PRO A 70 24.40 5.38 -2.50
C PRO A 70 22.97 5.87 -2.81
N TRP A 71 22.79 7.17 -2.97
CA TRP A 71 21.48 7.79 -3.23
C TRP A 71 20.91 7.52 -4.63
N LEU A 72 21.74 7.12 -5.60
CA LEU A 72 21.35 6.80 -6.98
C LEU A 72 21.23 5.27 -7.16
N GLN A 73 22.02 4.52 -6.39
CA GLN A 73 21.98 3.06 -6.38
C GLN A 73 20.62 2.51 -5.98
N ALA A 74 19.95 3.07 -4.97
CA ALA A 74 18.67 2.54 -4.48
C ALA A 74 17.58 2.50 -5.58
N PRO A 75 17.25 3.60 -6.28
CA PRO A 75 16.28 3.57 -7.38
C PRO A 75 16.75 2.73 -8.58
N LEU A 76 18.05 2.69 -8.89
CA LEU A 76 18.60 1.83 -9.96
C LEU A 76 18.46 0.34 -9.63
N ARG A 77 18.80 -0.08 -8.41
CA ARG A 77 18.64 -1.48 -7.96
C ARG A 77 17.18 -1.91 -8.01
N ALA A 78 16.26 -1.03 -7.59
CA ALA A 78 14.83 -1.31 -7.67
C ALA A 78 14.37 -1.49 -9.13
N ALA A 79 14.82 -0.61 -10.04
CA ALA A 79 14.50 -0.70 -11.46
C ALA A 79 15.09 -1.95 -12.13
N PHE A 80 16.35 -2.30 -11.84
CA PHE A 80 16.99 -3.49 -12.38
C PHE A 80 16.38 -4.78 -11.81
N ALA A 81 16.06 -4.83 -10.52
CA ALA A 81 15.36 -5.95 -9.90
C ALA A 81 13.97 -6.16 -10.54
N PHE A 82 13.25 -5.07 -10.82
CA PHE A 82 11.98 -5.13 -11.53
C PHE A 82 12.15 -5.66 -12.97
N LYS A 83 13.17 -5.21 -13.72
CA LYS A 83 13.46 -5.72 -15.06
C LYS A 83 13.77 -7.22 -15.05
N ALA A 84 14.55 -7.69 -14.07
CA ALA A 84 14.98 -9.08 -13.98
C ALA A 84 13.85 -10.03 -13.52
N GLN A 85 13.06 -9.62 -12.52
CA GLN A 85 12.09 -10.50 -11.86
C GLN A 85 10.63 -10.22 -12.26
N ARG A 86 10.37 -9.14 -13.00
CA ARG A 86 9.02 -8.59 -13.29
C ARG A 86 8.12 -8.54 -12.05
N ALA A 87 8.73 -8.22 -10.92
CA ALA A 87 8.09 -8.30 -9.64
C ALA A 87 8.44 -7.07 -8.79
N LEU A 88 7.49 -6.64 -7.97
CA LEU A 88 7.63 -5.47 -7.09
C LEU A 88 7.62 -5.89 -5.60
N PRO A 89 8.40 -5.21 -4.75
CA PRO A 89 8.29 -5.37 -3.31
C PRO A 89 6.92 -4.92 -2.81
N VAL A 90 6.42 -5.58 -1.77
CA VAL A 90 5.13 -5.26 -1.14
C VAL A 90 5.05 -3.80 -0.67
N LYS A 91 6.14 -3.27 -0.12
CA LYS A 91 6.20 -1.89 0.38
C LYS A 91 5.90 -0.87 -0.72
N VAL A 92 6.38 -1.13 -1.93
CA VAL A 92 6.19 -0.25 -3.10
C VAL A 92 4.74 -0.30 -3.56
N LYS A 93 4.13 -1.49 -3.62
CA LYS A 93 2.71 -1.66 -3.96
C LYS A 93 1.80 -0.95 -2.97
N LEU A 94 2.07 -1.10 -1.66
CA LEU A 94 1.31 -0.44 -0.60
C LEU A 94 1.45 1.08 -0.68
N LEU A 95 2.65 1.60 -0.93
CA LEU A 95 2.85 3.03 -1.12
C LEU A 95 2.04 3.55 -2.32
N ALA A 96 2.15 2.90 -3.48
CA ALA A 96 1.41 3.26 -4.69
C ALA A 96 -0.11 3.23 -4.46
N LEU A 97 -0.63 2.18 -3.79
CA LEU A 97 -2.04 2.08 -3.45
C LEU A 97 -2.46 3.16 -2.44
N SER A 98 -1.64 3.43 -1.43
CA SER A 98 -1.95 4.48 -0.44
C SER A 98 -2.01 5.87 -1.06
N VAL A 99 -1.14 6.18 -2.02
CA VAL A 99 -1.17 7.44 -2.76
C VAL A 99 -2.40 7.51 -3.67
N ALA A 100 -2.68 6.43 -4.42
CA ALA A 100 -3.82 6.40 -5.34
C ALA A 100 -5.16 6.54 -4.61
N TRP A 101 -5.38 5.73 -3.57
CA TRP A 101 -6.60 5.79 -2.76
C TRP A 101 -6.63 7.03 -1.86
N GLY A 102 -5.50 7.50 -1.36
CA GLY A 102 -5.40 8.77 -0.63
C GLY A 102 -5.81 9.96 -1.49
N SER A 103 -5.34 10.00 -2.74
CA SER A 103 -5.78 11.00 -3.72
C SER A 103 -7.28 10.91 -3.99
N CYS A 104 -7.82 9.70 -4.18
CA CYS A 104 -9.25 9.49 -4.36
C CYS A 104 -10.07 10.03 -3.18
N VAL A 105 -9.64 9.75 -1.96
CA VAL A 105 -10.29 10.27 -0.74
C VAL A 105 -10.24 11.79 -0.69
N LEU A 106 -9.08 12.39 -0.95
CA LEU A 106 -8.94 13.85 -0.96
C LEU A 106 -9.82 14.51 -2.03
N THR A 107 -9.95 13.91 -3.22
CA THR A 107 -10.80 14.43 -4.30
C THR A 107 -12.28 14.43 -3.92
N VAL A 108 -12.74 13.44 -3.13
CA VAL A 108 -14.13 13.39 -2.64
C VAL A 108 -14.44 14.51 -1.64
N PHE A 109 -13.44 15.02 -0.91
CA PHE A 109 -13.58 16.16 0.01
C PHE A 109 -13.35 17.53 -0.64
N SER A 110 -12.94 17.56 -1.91
CA SER A 110 -12.72 18.77 -2.70
C SER A 110 -14.02 19.18 -3.40
N PRO A 111 -14.22 20.47 -3.77
CA PRO A 111 -15.31 20.92 -4.63
C PRO A 111 -15.22 20.41 -6.09
N ALA A 112 -14.58 19.26 -6.32
CA ALA A 112 -14.42 18.64 -7.61
C ALA A 112 -15.74 18.05 -8.12
N SER A 113 -15.97 18.18 -9.43
CA SER A 113 -17.15 17.63 -10.10
C SER A 113 -17.27 16.10 -9.92
N VAL A 114 -18.50 15.57 -10.02
CA VAL A 114 -18.77 14.11 -9.95
C VAL A 114 -17.96 13.36 -11.01
N ALA A 115 -17.82 13.92 -12.22
CA ALA A 115 -17.01 13.35 -13.29
C ALA A 115 -15.54 13.20 -12.87
N THR A 116 -14.96 14.22 -12.21
CA THR A 116 -13.60 14.17 -11.68
C THR A 116 -13.44 13.07 -10.62
N GLN A 117 -14.43 12.94 -9.72
CA GLN A 117 -14.41 11.89 -8.69
C GLN A 117 -14.45 10.49 -9.31
N ILE A 118 -15.29 10.26 -10.32
CA ILE A 118 -15.37 8.99 -11.06
C ILE A 118 -14.03 8.69 -11.75
N ILE A 119 -13.42 9.67 -12.42
CA ILE A 119 -12.14 9.50 -13.10
C ILE A 119 -11.04 9.11 -12.10
N VAL A 120 -10.94 9.79 -10.97
CA VAL A 120 -9.93 9.50 -9.95
C VAL A 120 -10.17 8.12 -9.32
N ALA A 121 -11.42 7.74 -9.06
CA ALA A 121 -11.75 6.41 -8.57
C ALA A 121 -11.38 5.31 -9.59
N MET A 122 -11.66 5.53 -10.88
CA MET A 122 -11.26 4.62 -11.96
C MET A 122 -9.74 4.48 -12.06
N LEU A 123 -8.98 5.57 -11.91
CA LEU A 123 -7.52 5.54 -11.88
C LEU A 123 -6.98 4.78 -10.66
N ALA A 124 -7.57 4.97 -9.47
CA ALA A 124 -7.19 4.23 -8.27
C ALA A 124 -7.49 2.73 -8.41
N LEU A 125 -8.63 2.39 -9.01
CA LEU A 125 -8.97 1.00 -9.32
C LEU A 125 -8.02 0.39 -10.35
N ALA A 126 -7.70 1.11 -11.44
CA ALA A 126 -6.73 0.68 -12.43
C ALA A 126 -5.35 0.46 -11.82
N CYS A 127 -4.91 1.34 -10.90
CA CYS A 127 -3.68 1.16 -10.13
C CYS A 127 -3.74 -0.12 -9.28
N THR A 128 -4.88 -0.40 -8.64
CA THR A 128 -5.10 -1.62 -7.85
C THR A 128 -4.99 -2.88 -8.72
N VAL A 129 -5.63 -2.89 -9.89
CA VAL A 129 -5.55 -4.00 -10.86
C VAL A 129 -4.11 -4.19 -11.34
N ALA A 130 -3.44 -3.12 -11.75
CA ALA A 130 -2.04 -3.18 -12.20
C ALA A 130 -1.12 -3.74 -11.11
N MET A 131 -1.27 -3.29 -9.86
CA MET A 131 -0.49 -3.80 -8.72
C MET A 131 -0.83 -5.25 -8.37
N ALA A 132 -2.06 -5.72 -8.63
CA ALA A 132 -2.46 -7.12 -8.43
C ALA A 132 -1.85 -8.05 -9.50
N VAL A 133 -1.77 -7.60 -10.76
CA VAL A 133 -1.21 -8.39 -11.88
C VAL A 133 0.31 -8.56 -11.75
N ILE A 134 1.02 -7.53 -11.30
CA ILE A 134 2.49 -7.58 -11.14
C ILE A 134 2.85 -8.61 -10.06
N ARG A 135 3.84 -9.48 -10.28
CA ARG A 135 4.28 -10.47 -9.28
C ARG A 135 4.91 -9.78 -8.05
N THR A 136 4.84 -10.38 -6.88
CA THR A 136 5.49 -9.86 -5.65
C THR A 136 6.81 -10.58 -5.40
N VAL A 137 7.90 -9.82 -5.18
CA VAL A 137 9.24 -10.37 -4.91
C VAL A 137 9.37 -10.94 -3.49
N ASP A 138 8.49 -10.52 -2.57
CA ASP A 138 8.45 -11.08 -1.23
C ASP A 138 8.13 -12.58 -1.31
N GLY A 139 9.16 -13.42 -1.21
CA GLY A 139 9.06 -14.88 -1.32
C GLY A 139 8.04 -15.49 -0.35
N PRO A 140 7.61 -16.75 -0.59
CA PRO A 140 6.81 -17.47 0.39
C PRO A 140 7.56 -17.43 1.71
N LEU A 141 6.84 -17.07 2.78
CA LEU A 141 7.41 -17.18 4.11
C LEU A 141 7.72 -18.65 4.31
N THR A 142 9.00 -19.00 4.23
CA THR A 142 9.50 -20.22 4.82
C THR A 142 8.95 -20.26 6.25
N SER A 143 8.25 -21.34 6.51
CA SER A 143 7.58 -21.69 7.74
C SER A 143 8.59 -21.80 8.88
N ALA A 144 9.00 -20.68 9.46
CA ALA A 144 9.63 -20.63 10.77
C ALA A 144 8.58 -20.15 11.78
N HIS A 145 7.51 -20.94 11.98
CA HIS A 145 6.42 -20.60 12.91
C HIS A 145 6.07 -21.83 13.78
N ALA A 146 7.05 -22.38 14.48
CA ALA A 146 6.74 -23.03 15.76
C ALA A 146 6.52 -21.91 16.77
N TRP A 147 5.36 -21.90 17.45
CA TRP A 147 5.17 -20.99 18.58
C TRP A 147 6.25 -21.31 19.61
N PRO A 148 6.94 -20.32 20.20
CA PRO A 148 7.48 -20.56 21.52
C PRO A 148 6.28 -20.86 22.42
N LEU A 149 6.14 -22.11 22.87
CA LEU A 149 5.08 -22.57 23.80
C LEU A 149 5.26 -21.98 25.21
N THR A 150 6.18 -21.03 25.37
CA THR A 150 6.39 -20.29 26.62
C THR A 150 5.27 -19.28 26.82
N LEU A 151 4.83 -19.12 28.07
CA LEU A 151 3.78 -18.16 28.46
C LEU A 151 4.07 -16.75 27.94
N LEU A 152 5.32 -16.31 28.05
CA LEU A 152 5.79 -15.01 27.57
C LEU A 152 5.64 -14.86 26.05
N GLY A 153 5.93 -15.92 25.28
CA GLY A 153 5.80 -15.93 23.83
C GLY A 153 4.33 -15.83 23.37
N ILE A 154 3.43 -16.49 24.09
CA ILE A 154 1.98 -16.41 23.83
C ILE A 154 1.47 -14.99 24.12
N LEU A 155 1.77 -14.44 25.30
CA LEU A 155 1.35 -13.09 25.69
C LEU A 155 1.87 -12.03 24.71
N GLN A 156 3.11 -12.17 24.24
CA GLN A 156 3.71 -11.26 23.26
C GLN A 156 3.03 -11.35 21.89
N GLN A 157 2.64 -12.54 21.43
CA GLN A 157 1.88 -12.66 20.18
C GLN A 157 0.49 -12.07 20.31
N LEU A 158 -0.18 -12.25 21.44
CA LEU A 158 -1.50 -11.65 21.68
C LEU A 158 -1.40 -10.11 21.76
N SER A 159 -0.33 -9.56 22.36
CA SER A 159 -0.12 -8.11 22.41
C SER A 159 0.15 -7.51 21.03
N TYR A 160 0.91 -8.19 20.16
CA TYR A 160 1.05 -7.78 18.75
C TYR A 160 -0.27 -7.83 18.00
N GLY A 161 -1.09 -8.85 18.27
CA GLY A 161 -2.47 -8.94 17.79
C GLY A 161 -3.27 -7.71 18.20
N ALA A 162 -3.30 -7.42 19.49
CA ALA A 162 -4.01 -6.30 20.10
C ALA A 162 -3.62 -4.96 19.45
N VAL A 163 -2.32 -4.67 19.34
CA VAL A 163 -1.82 -3.41 18.73
C VAL A 163 -2.17 -3.33 17.24
N ALA A 164 -1.95 -4.41 16.49
CA ALA A 164 -2.26 -4.46 15.06
C ALA A 164 -3.77 -4.32 14.80
N GLY A 165 -4.59 -4.91 15.66
CA GLY A 165 -6.03 -4.80 15.61
C GLY A 165 -6.54 -3.41 15.98
N ALA A 166 -5.99 -2.78 17.01
CA ALA A 166 -6.36 -1.42 17.41
C ALA A 166 -6.04 -0.39 16.32
N LEU A 167 -4.86 -0.49 15.70
CA LEU A 167 -4.47 0.36 14.56
C LEU A 167 -5.39 0.14 13.34
N GLY A 168 -5.71 -1.12 13.03
CA GLY A 168 -6.71 -1.43 12.02
C GLY A 168 -8.08 -0.82 12.37
N GLY A 169 -8.50 -0.92 13.63
CA GLY A 169 -9.79 -0.44 14.13
C GLY A 169 -9.94 1.08 14.04
N LEU A 170 -8.88 1.83 14.32
CA LEU A 170 -8.85 3.29 14.11
C LEU A 170 -9.06 3.64 12.64
N LEU A 171 -8.32 3.00 11.73
CA LEU A 171 -8.44 3.23 10.29
C LEU A 171 -9.83 2.84 9.78
N TRP A 172 -10.37 1.72 10.24
CA TRP A 172 -11.72 1.26 9.93
C TRP A 172 -12.78 2.26 10.40
N GLY A 173 -12.63 2.86 11.59
CA GLY A 173 -13.53 3.89 12.12
C GLY A 173 -13.51 5.19 11.31
N VAL A 174 -12.31 5.67 10.93
CA VAL A 174 -12.16 6.84 10.04
C VAL A 174 -12.83 6.55 8.69
N ALA A 175 -12.51 5.42 8.08
CA ALA A 175 -13.05 5.03 6.78
C ALA A 175 -14.58 4.87 6.81
N GLY A 176 -15.13 4.27 7.87
CA GLY A 176 -16.58 4.16 8.07
C GLY A 176 -17.27 5.52 8.12
N ARG A 177 -16.64 6.51 8.77
CA ARG A 177 -17.19 7.88 8.81
C ARG A 177 -17.12 8.56 7.45
N THR A 178 -16.03 8.39 6.71
CA THR A 178 -15.89 8.89 5.35
C THR A 178 -16.93 8.28 4.42
N ILE A 179 -17.19 6.96 4.53
CA ILE A 179 -18.22 6.27 3.74
C ILE A 179 -19.60 6.84 4.02
N MET A 180 -20.01 6.92 5.30
CA MET A 180 -21.33 7.47 5.63
C MET A 180 -21.47 8.91 5.18
N ARG A 181 -20.37 9.67 5.15
CA ARG A 181 -20.38 11.02 4.64
C ARG A 181 -20.55 11.08 3.13
N PHE A 182 -19.84 10.22 2.40
CA PHE A 182 -19.98 10.11 0.96
C PHE A 182 -21.43 9.77 0.59
N VAL A 183 -22.04 8.78 1.25
CA VAL A 183 -23.43 8.40 1.00
C VAL A 183 -24.38 9.56 1.33
N ALA A 184 -24.18 10.27 2.44
CA ALA A 184 -25.00 11.43 2.78
C ALA A 184 -24.92 12.56 1.73
N ASN A 185 -23.74 12.81 1.15
CA ASN A 185 -23.57 13.78 0.08
C ASN A 185 -24.27 13.33 -1.22
N VAL A 186 -24.15 12.05 -1.58
CA VAL A 186 -24.84 11.47 -2.76
C VAL A 186 -26.37 11.54 -2.60
N ALA A 187 -26.87 11.44 -1.37
CA ALA A 187 -28.28 11.58 -1.04
C ALA A 187 -28.74 13.04 -0.82
N GLU A 188 -27.89 14.03 -1.15
CA GLU A 188 -28.18 15.46 -1.00
C GLU A 188 -28.61 15.89 0.42
N LYS A 189 -28.12 15.18 1.45
CA LYS A 189 -28.42 15.50 2.85
C LYS A 189 -27.40 16.49 3.44
N PRO A 190 -27.83 17.41 4.34
CA PRO A 190 -26.98 18.46 4.86
C PRO A 190 -25.82 17.94 5.73
N PRO A 191 -24.70 18.68 5.78
CA PRO A 191 -23.55 18.32 6.61
C PRO A 191 -23.86 18.30 8.11
N GLN A 192 -23.66 17.16 8.79
CA GLN A 192 -23.58 17.15 10.25
C GLN A 192 -22.25 16.54 10.71
N PHE A 193 -21.29 17.41 11.04
CA PHE A 193 -20.04 17.00 11.69
C PHE A 193 -20.21 17.17 13.19
N ASN A 194 -20.17 16.06 13.93
CA ASN A 194 -20.17 16.07 15.38
C ASN A 194 -18.87 15.42 15.87
N LEU A 195 -17.99 16.26 16.44
CA LEU A 195 -16.68 15.84 16.91
C LEU A 195 -16.79 14.77 18.00
N ARG A 196 -17.73 14.93 18.93
CA ARG A 196 -17.96 13.97 20.03
C ARG A 196 -18.33 12.59 19.51
N LEU A 197 -19.26 12.50 18.57
CA LEU A 197 -19.65 11.23 17.95
C LEU A 197 -18.48 10.58 17.20
N THR A 198 -17.69 11.40 16.49
CA THR A 198 -16.54 10.90 15.72
C THR A 198 -15.48 10.33 16.66
N LEU A 199 -15.16 11.02 17.75
CA LEU A 199 -14.22 10.53 18.76
C LEU A 199 -14.71 9.25 19.44
N MET A 200 -16.00 9.18 19.81
CA MET A 200 -16.60 7.97 20.40
C MET A 200 -16.55 6.78 19.44
N MET A 201 -16.80 7.00 18.14
CA MET A 201 -16.64 5.96 17.13
C MET A 201 -15.20 5.49 17.05
N LEU A 202 -14.23 6.40 16.91
CA LEU A 202 -12.82 6.01 16.79
C LEU A 202 -12.32 5.25 18.02
N ALA A 203 -12.71 5.67 19.22
CA ALA A 203 -12.39 4.95 20.45
C ALA A 203 -13.06 3.56 20.48
N GLY A 204 -14.34 3.48 20.11
CA GLY A 204 -15.08 2.22 20.04
C GLY A 204 -14.50 1.25 19.01
N THR A 205 -14.19 1.74 17.81
CA THR A 205 -13.60 0.91 16.75
C THR A 205 -12.16 0.50 17.06
N ALA A 206 -11.39 1.33 17.78
CA ALA A 206 -10.07 0.95 18.29
C ALA A 206 -10.16 -0.17 19.34
N LEU A 207 -11.11 -0.08 20.28
CA LEU A 207 -11.30 -1.09 21.32
C LEU A 207 -11.79 -2.42 20.73
N ILE A 208 -12.77 -2.36 19.83
CA ILE A 208 -13.23 -3.56 19.09
C ILE A 208 -12.06 -4.12 18.26
N GLY A 209 -11.34 -3.24 17.56
CA GLY A 209 -10.17 -3.60 16.78
C GLY A 209 -9.12 -4.33 17.61
N LEU A 210 -8.86 -3.89 18.84
CA LEU A 210 -7.95 -4.53 19.79
C LEU A 210 -8.36 -5.98 20.05
N LEU A 211 -9.61 -6.21 20.43
CA LEU A 211 -10.14 -7.55 20.72
C LEU A 211 -10.10 -8.46 19.49
N VAL A 212 -10.50 -7.92 18.34
CA VAL A 212 -10.47 -8.62 17.05
C VAL A 212 -9.03 -8.93 16.63
N GLY A 213 -8.07 -8.06 16.93
CA GLY A 213 -6.64 -8.30 16.71
C GLY A 213 -6.06 -9.42 17.57
N VAL A 214 -6.50 -9.54 18.83
CA VAL A 214 -6.18 -10.69 19.68
C VAL A 214 -6.73 -11.98 19.08
N ALA A 215 -7.99 -11.95 18.60
CA ALA A 215 -8.61 -13.08 17.91
C ALA A 215 -7.87 -13.43 16.61
N TYR A 216 -7.40 -12.44 15.85
CA TYR A 216 -6.54 -12.66 14.68
C TYR A 216 -5.28 -13.42 15.07
N ALA A 217 -4.56 -12.96 16.10
CA ALA A 217 -3.33 -13.61 16.56
C ALA A 217 -3.58 -15.07 16.98
N ALA A 218 -4.67 -15.35 17.70
CA ALA A 218 -5.05 -16.68 18.13
C ALA A 218 -5.44 -17.61 16.96
N THR A 219 -6.18 -17.08 15.98
CA THR A 219 -6.72 -17.87 14.86
C THR A 219 -5.79 -17.94 13.65
N ARG A 220 -4.72 -17.11 13.58
CA ARG A 220 -3.79 -16.99 12.42
C ARG A 220 -3.27 -18.32 11.87
N ARG A 221 -3.17 -19.35 12.71
CA ARG A 221 -2.68 -20.69 12.36
C ARG A 221 -3.64 -21.48 11.49
N TRP A 222 -4.94 -21.19 11.61
CA TRP A 222 -6.00 -21.86 10.88
C TRP A 222 -6.32 -21.18 9.55
N TRP A 223 -5.88 -19.93 9.36
CA TRP A 223 -6.07 -19.20 8.10
C TRP A 223 -5.09 -19.68 7.02
N PRO A 224 -5.58 -20.01 5.81
CA PRO A 224 -4.76 -20.56 4.74
C PRO A 224 -3.87 -19.49 4.07
N GLY A 225 -2.76 -19.94 3.48
CA GLY A 225 -1.96 -19.17 2.53
C GLY A 225 -1.03 -18.11 3.13
N SER A 226 -0.65 -17.16 2.27
CA SER A 226 0.28 -16.07 2.60
C SER A 226 -0.36 -15.03 3.52
N VAL A 227 0.42 -14.12 4.11
CA VAL A 227 -0.08 -13.05 5.01
C VAL A 227 -1.22 -12.24 4.37
N TRP A 228 -1.19 -12.08 3.06
CA TRP A 228 -2.25 -11.43 2.30
C TRP A 228 -3.54 -12.22 2.29
N VAL A 229 -3.47 -13.52 2.00
CA VAL A 229 -4.63 -14.42 2.00
C VAL A 229 -5.21 -14.50 3.41
N LYS A 230 -4.36 -14.55 4.45
CA LYS A 230 -4.79 -14.50 5.85
C LYS A 230 -5.51 -13.20 6.18
N GLY A 231 -4.95 -12.05 5.78
CA GLY A 231 -5.55 -10.75 6.03
C GLY A 231 -6.89 -10.55 5.31
N VAL A 232 -6.98 -10.94 4.02
CA VAL A 232 -8.24 -10.87 3.26
C VAL A 232 -9.28 -11.81 3.83
N SER A 233 -8.92 -13.06 4.09
CA SER A 233 -9.84 -14.06 4.64
C SER A 233 -10.35 -13.66 6.02
N PHE A 234 -9.45 -13.14 6.86
CA PHE A 234 -9.81 -12.61 8.17
C PHE A 234 -10.72 -11.37 8.05
N GLY A 235 -10.42 -10.44 7.15
CA GLY A 235 -11.26 -9.26 6.90
C GLY A 235 -12.66 -9.63 6.42
N LEU A 236 -12.78 -10.60 5.50
CA LEU A 236 -14.07 -11.14 5.06
C LEU A 236 -14.82 -11.81 6.22
N PHE A 237 -14.14 -12.60 7.05
CA PHE A 237 -14.74 -13.20 8.24
C PHE A 237 -15.24 -12.15 9.24
N VAL A 238 -14.47 -11.10 9.49
CA VAL A 238 -14.89 -9.96 10.32
C VAL A 238 -16.08 -9.24 9.69
N THR A 239 -16.16 -9.16 8.35
CA THR A 239 -17.32 -8.60 7.65
C THR A 239 -18.59 -9.40 7.95
N PHE A 240 -18.54 -10.73 7.82
CA PHE A 240 -19.69 -11.61 8.06
C PHE A 240 -20.12 -11.67 9.53
N THR A 241 -19.18 -11.54 10.46
CA THR A 241 -19.46 -11.65 11.90
C THR A 241 -19.76 -10.28 12.51
N LEU A 242 -18.75 -9.43 12.59
CA LEU A 242 -18.82 -8.12 13.22
C LEU A 242 -19.51 -7.09 12.32
N GLY A 243 -19.29 -7.12 11.02
CA GLY A 243 -19.95 -6.20 10.08
C GLY A 243 -21.47 -6.32 10.10
N ALA A 244 -21.99 -7.55 10.12
CA ALA A 244 -23.43 -7.80 10.27
C ALA A 244 -23.97 -7.32 11.63
N ALA A 245 -23.25 -7.60 12.73
CA ALA A 245 -23.64 -7.17 14.07
C ALA A 245 -23.64 -5.63 14.22
N LEU A 246 -22.64 -4.96 13.66
CA LEU A 246 -22.53 -3.50 13.67
C LEU A 246 -23.61 -2.85 12.84
N TYR A 247 -23.95 -3.45 11.69
CA TYR A 247 -25.06 -2.99 10.88
C TYR A 247 -26.39 -3.03 11.64
N ALA A 248 -26.55 -3.98 12.57
CA ALA A 248 -27.73 -4.08 13.44
C ALA A 248 -27.70 -3.11 14.64
N THR A 249 -26.61 -2.36 14.87
CA THR A 249 -26.53 -1.46 16.03
C THR A 249 -27.45 -0.25 15.90
N PRO A 250 -28.07 0.22 17.00
CA PRO A 250 -28.97 1.39 16.99
C PRO A 250 -28.31 2.65 16.42
N TYR A 251 -27.00 2.82 16.67
CA TYR A 251 -26.22 3.94 16.16
C TYR A 251 -26.17 3.94 14.62
N MET A 252 -25.82 2.80 14.03
CA MET A 252 -25.68 2.69 12.57
C MET A 252 -27.04 2.78 11.88
N GLN A 253 -28.08 2.20 12.48
CA GLN A 253 -29.46 2.34 12.02
C GLN A 253 -29.92 3.80 12.05
N ALA A 254 -29.55 4.58 13.07
CA ALA A 254 -29.85 6.01 13.12
C ALA A 254 -29.16 6.81 12.01
N ASP A 255 -27.90 6.51 11.69
CA ASP A 255 -27.20 7.17 10.58
C ASP A 255 -27.74 6.74 9.20
N ILE A 256 -28.16 5.47 9.03
CA ILE A 256 -28.85 5.00 7.82
C ILE A 256 -30.20 5.70 7.66
N ALA A 257 -31.00 5.80 8.73
CA ALA A 257 -32.31 6.44 8.71
C ALA A 257 -32.25 7.93 8.32
N ARG A 258 -31.14 8.62 8.63
CA ARG A 258 -30.92 10.02 8.22
C ARG A 258 -30.70 10.19 6.72
N VAL A 259 -30.12 9.19 6.06
CA VAL A 259 -29.73 9.24 4.65
C VAL A 259 -30.83 8.67 3.74
N GLY A 260 -31.58 7.66 4.22
CA GLY A 260 -32.67 7.00 3.50
C GLY A 260 -32.43 5.50 3.36
N LEU A 261 -33.49 4.70 3.48
CA LEU A 261 -33.40 3.24 3.44
C LEU A 261 -33.00 2.70 2.06
N GLU A 262 -33.25 3.45 0.98
CA GLU A 262 -32.83 3.07 -0.38
C GLU A 262 -31.30 3.03 -0.54
N TRP A 263 -30.54 3.72 0.32
CA TRP A 263 -29.07 3.77 0.26
C TRP A 263 -28.38 2.60 0.98
N ARG A 264 -29.15 1.72 1.62
CA ARG A 264 -28.62 0.54 2.35
C ARG A 264 -27.70 -0.36 1.51
N PRO A 265 -28.01 -0.69 0.24
CA PRO A 265 -27.14 -1.51 -0.59
C PRO A 265 -25.78 -0.83 -0.85
N LEU A 266 -25.79 0.48 -1.09
CA LEU A 266 -24.56 1.25 -1.30
C LEU A 266 -23.68 1.28 -0.05
N ILE A 267 -24.29 1.47 1.13
CA ILE A 267 -23.58 1.43 2.42
C ILE A 267 -22.94 0.05 2.61
N VAL A 268 -23.69 -1.03 2.42
CA VAL A 268 -23.16 -2.41 2.54
C VAL A 268 -22.01 -2.65 1.55
N ALA A 269 -22.19 -2.23 0.29
CA ALA A 269 -21.18 -2.38 -0.75
C ALA A 269 -19.87 -1.66 -0.42
N LEU A 270 -19.93 -0.47 0.20
CA LEU A 270 -18.75 0.31 0.58
C LEU A 270 -18.07 -0.22 1.85
N PHE A 271 -18.81 -0.88 2.75
CA PHE A 271 -18.25 -1.42 3.99
C PHE A 271 -17.46 -2.73 3.78
N ILE A 272 -17.82 -3.55 2.79
CA ILE A 272 -17.11 -4.81 2.51
C ILE A 272 -15.61 -4.58 2.20
N PRO A 273 -15.22 -3.69 1.26
CA PRO A 273 -13.82 -3.35 1.03
C PRO A 273 -13.12 -2.77 2.27
N ASN A 274 -13.85 -2.02 3.11
CA ASN A 274 -13.31 -1.42 4.32
C ASN A 274 -12.90 -2.49 5.36
N PHE A 275 -13.71 -3.53 5.55
CA PHE A 275 -13.35 -4.65 6.43
C PHE A 275 -12.24 -5.54 5.86
N VAL A 276 -12.18 -5.70 4.54
CA VAL A 276 -11.05 -6.38 3.88
C VAL A 276 -9.75 -5.58 4.10
N ALA A 277 -9.80 -4.25 3.97
CA ALA A 277 -8.67 -3.38 4.25
C ALA A 277 -8.24 -3.47 5.72
N TYR A 278 -9.20 -3.49 6.66
CA TYR A 278 -8.95 -3.73 8.08
C TYR A 278 -8.15 -5.03 8.29
N GLY A 279 -8.63 -6.16 7.76
CA GLY A 279 -7.97 -7.46 7.94
C GLY A 279 -6.57 -7.50 7.34
N LEU A 280 -6.36 -6.85 6.18
CA LEU A 280 -5.04 -6.68 5.56
C LEU A 280 -4.10 -5.85 6.43
N ILE A 281 -4.54 -4.72 6.95
CA ILE A 281 -3.74 -3.84 7.81
C ILE A 281 -3.35 -4.58 9.09
N THR A 282 -4.29 -5.26 9.74
CA THR A 282 -4.02 -6.05 10.93
C THR A 282 -3.00 -7.15 10.65
N ALA A 283 -3.15 -7.88 9.54
CA ALA A 283 -2.21 -8.93 9.15
C ALA A 283 -0.79 -8.41 8.85
N LEU A 284 -0.68 -7.29 8.13
CA LEU A 284 0.60 -6.68 7.77
C LEU A 284 1.30 -6.03 8.96
N THR A 285 0.54 -5.35 9.82
CA THR A 285 1.06 -4.69 11.03
C THR A 285 1.56 -5.74 12.01
N PHE A 286 0.77 -6.80 12.23
CA PHE A 286 1.18 -7.95 13.01
C PHE A 286 2.49 -8.55 12.48
N ARG A 287 2.58 -8.77 11.16
CA ARG A 287 3.79 -9.31 10.50
C ARG A 287 5.01 -8.43 10.77
N ARG A 288 4.87 -7.11 10.73
CA ARG A 288 5.98 -6.17 11.00
C ARG A 288 6.43 -6.25 12.45
N LEU A 289 5.49 -6.15 13.40
CA LEU A 289 5.77 -6.24 14.85
C LEU A 289 6.44 -7.58 15.22
N ALA A 290 6.04 -8.67 14.55
CA ALA A 290 6.62 -9.98 14.75
C ALA A 290 7.96 -10.23 14.03
N ARG A 291 8.39 -9.35 13.11
CA ARG A 291 9.65 -9.47 12.33
C ARG A 291 10.79 -8.59 12.83
N GLU A 292 10.54 -7.70 13.78
CA GLU A 292 11.60 -6.89 14.42
C GLU A 292 12.47 -7.72 15.39
N ARG A 293 12.47 -9.05 15.26
CA ARG A 293 13.40 -10.00 15.89
C ARG A 293 13.68 -11.17 14.96
#